data_AF-K9XHT8-F1
#
_entry.id   AF-K9XHT8-F1
#
_cell.length_a   1.000
_cell.length_b   1.000
_cell.length_c   1.000
_cell.angle_alpha   90.00
_cell.angle_beta   90.00
_cell.angle_gamma   90.00
#
_symmetry.space_group_name_H-M   'P 1'
#
loop_
_entity.id
_entity.type
_entity.pdbx_description
1 polymer ?
#
loop_
_entity_poly.entity_id
_entity_poly.type
_entity_poly.pdbx_seq_one_letter_code
_entity_poly.pdbx_strand_id
1 'polypeptide(L)'
;MQESDQEGDLTLKLLRERTGLSQEKLGRRLDLSLRTVGDWETGKKIPRFDNAIALARELGVSLKTLAKAMKLDVEGVPDDESD
;
A
#
# COMPACT_ATOMS: atom_id res chain seq x y z
N MET A 1 -5.94 19.45 24.73
CA MET A 1 -6.18 18.66 23.52
C MET A 1 -4.82 18.34 22.92
N GLN A 2 -4.26 17.19 23.29
CA GLN A 2 -3.23 16.56 22.45
C GLN A 2 -4.03 15.50 21.69
N GLU A 3 -4.22 15.75 20.40
CA GLU A 3 -4.70 14.73 19.47
C GLU A 3 -3.59 13.69 19.37
N SER A 4 -3.59 12.76 20.32
CA SER A 4 -2.83 11.53 20.25
C SER A 4 -3.22 10.84 18.95
N ASP A 5 -2.31 10.85 17.99
CA ASP A 5 -2.29 10.04 16.77
C ASP A 5 -3.07 8.75 16.97
N GLN A 6 -4.32 8.75 16.52
CA GLN A 6 -5.04 7.52 16.27
C GLN A 6 -4.35 6.92 15.03
N GLU A 7 -3.30 6.13 15.27
CA GLU A 7 -2.78 5.13 14.33
C GLU A 7 -3.93 4.15 14.03
N GLY A 8 -4.89 4.57 13.22
CA GLY A 8 -5.80 3.65 12.57
C GLY A 8 -4.95 2.83 11.61
N ASP A 9 -4.57 1.61 12.02
CA ASP A 9 -3.71 0.64 11.33
C ASP A 9 -3.69 0.92 9.81
N LEU A 10 -2.68 1.66 9.35
CA LEU A 10 -2.52 1.94 7.94
C LEU A 10 -2.30 0.58 7.28
N THR A 11 -3.28 0.11 6.52
CA THR A 11 -3.25 -1.20 5.88
C THR A 11 -3.44 -1.04 4.40
N LEU A 12 -2.84 -1.97 3.64
CA LEU A 12 -3.01 -1.99 2.19
C LEU A 12 -4.49 -2.05 1.78
N LYS A 13 -5.30 -2.76 2.59
CA LYS A 13 -6.76 -2.83 2.43
C LYS A 13 -7.41 -1.45 2.50
N LEU A 14 -7.08 -0.66 3.52
CA LEU A 14 -7.63 0.69 3.69
C LEU A 14 -7.23 1.61 2.54
N LEU A 15 -5.97 1.54 2.10
CA LEU A 15 -5.49 2.30 0.94
C LEU A 15 -6.28 1.93 -0.32
N ARG A 16 -6.50 0.63 -0.56
CA ARG A 16 -7.35 0.17 -1.67
C ARG A 16 -8.79 0.67 -1.52
N GLU A 17 -9.39 0.57 -0.35
CA GLU A 17 -10.78 0.99 -0.12
C GLU A 17 -10.97 2.50 -0.35
N ARG A 18 -9.99 3.34 -0.01
CA ARG A 18 -10.00 4.79 -0.30
C ARG A 18 -10.07 5.12 -1.79
N THR A 19 -9.54 4.24 -2.65
CA THR A 19 -9.64 4.39 -4.11
C THR A 19 -10.96 3.88 -4.70
N GLY A 20 -11.83 3.28 -3.88
CA GLY A 20 -13.08 2.65 -4.34
C GLY A 20 -12.86 1.36 -5.15
N LEU A 21 -11.66 0.80 -5.15
CA LEU A 21 -11.33 -0.44 -5.86
C LEU A 21 -11.63 -1.67 -5.00
N SER A 22 -12.23 -2.70 -5.60
CA SER A 22 -12.24 -4.05 -5.01
C SER A 22 -10.90 -4.74 -5.24
N GLN A 23 -10.58 -5.77 -4.46
CA GLN A 23 -9.36 -6.57 -4.68
C GLN A 23 -9.30 -7.14 -6.11
N GLU A 24 -10.44 -7.55 -6.68
CA GLU A 24 -10.53 -8.04 -8.06
C GLU A 24 -10.22 -6.95 -9.08
N LYS A 25 -10.77 -5.74 -8.90
CA LYS A 25 -10.48 -4.62 -9.80
C LYS A 25 -9.01 -4.22 -9.74
N LEU A 26 -8.45 -4.16 -8.54
CA LEU A 26 -7.02 -3.87 -8.35
C LEU A 26 -6.15 -4.94 -9.01
N GLY A 27 -6.46 -6.22 -8.79
CA GLY A 27 -5.78 -7.34 -9.43
C GLY A 27 -5.84 -7.22 -10.96
N ARG A 28 -7.01 -6.99 -11.54
CA ARG A 28 -7.15 -6.81 -13.00
C ARG A 28 -6.36 -5.63 -13.55
N ARG A 29 -6.28 -4.50 -12.83
CA ARG A 29 -5.49 -3.35 -13.27
C ARG A 29 -3.98 -3.62 -13.26
N LEU A 30 -3.53 -4.42 -12.30
CA LEU A 30 -2.12 -4.81 -12.16
C LEU A 30 -1.75 -6.08 -12.94
N ASP A 31 -2.69 -6.68 -13.69
CA ASP A 31 -2.54 -7.99 -14.33
C ASP A 31 -2.21 -9.13 -13.35
N LEU A 32 -2.85 -9.10 -12.18
CA LEU A 32 -2.62 -10.03 -11.08
C LEU A 32 -3.90 -10.73 -10.64
N SER A 33 -3.72 -11.90 -10.04
CA SER A 33 -4.80 -12.65 -9.42
C SER A 33 -5.31 -11.96 -8.15
N LEU A 34 -6.63 -12.07 -7.91
CA LEU A 34 -7.26 -11.67 -6.65
C LEU A 34 -6.51 -12.19 -5.41
N ARG A 35 -6.07 -13.45 -5.49
CA ARG A 35 -5.27 -14.10 -4.45
C ARG A 35 -3.98 -13.35 -4.13
N THR A 36 -3.28 -12.86 -5.15
CA THR A 36 -2.02 -12.11 -4.98
C THR A 36 -2.27 -10.84 -4.18
N VAL A 37 -3.34 -10.11 -4.49
CA VAL A 37 -3.75 -8.90 -3.74
C VAL A 37 -4.08 -9.27 -2.29
N GLY A 38 -4.84 -10.34 -2.06
CA GLY A 38 -5.16 -10.82 -0.71
C GLY A 38 -3.92 -11.26 0.09
N ASP A 39 -2.95 -11.91 -0.55
CA ASP A 39 -1.68 -12.29 0.07
C ASP A 39 -0.87 -11.06 0.51
N TRP A 40 -0.94 -9.97 -0.24
CA TRP A 40 -0.30 -8.70 0.14
C TRP A 40 -1.03 -7.99 1.28
N GLU A 41 -2.36 -7.92 1.22
CA GLU A 41 -3.16 -7.27 2.27
C GLU A 41 -3.07 -7.97 3.61
N THR A 42 -2.84 -9.29 3.60
CA THR A 42 -2.65 -10.10 4.81
C THR A 42 -1.19 -10.18 5.26
N GLY A 43 -0.26 -9.58 4.52
CA GLY A 43 1.17 -9.63 4.81
C GLY A 43 1.83 -11.00 4.57
N LYS A 44 1.12 -11.95 3.95
CA LYS A 44 1.67 -13.27 3.60
C LYS A 44 2.78 -13.18 2.56
N LYS A 45 2.69 -12.20 1.66
CA LYS A 45 3.69 -11.93 0.63
C LYS A 45 3.95 -10.44 0.51
N ILE A 46 5.17 -10.10 0.14
CA ILE A 46 5.56 -8.74 -0.21
C ILE A 46 5.59 -8.66 -1.75
N PRO A 47 5.00 -7.63 -2.38
CA PRO A 47 5.11 -7.41 -3.81
C PRO A 47 6.57 -7.22 -4.20
N ARG A 48 6.94 -7.68 -5.40
CA ARG A 48 8.22 -7.29 -5.99
C ARG A 48 8.24 -5.79 -6.26
N PHE A 49 9.42 -5.23 -6.44
CA PHE A 49 9.62 -3.79 -6.64
C PHE A 49 8.78 -3.25 -7.81
N ASP A 50 8.78 -3.97 -8.94
CA ASP A 50 7.91 -3.73 -10.11
C ASP A 50 6.42 -3.57 -9.72
N ASN A 51 5.90 -4.53 -8.94
CA ASN A 51 4.52 -4.54 -8.47
C ASN A 51 4.25 -3.47 -7.41
N ALA A 52 5.21 -3.18 -6.54
CA ALA A 52 5.09 -2.14 -5.51
C ALA A 52 4.95 -0.75 -6.15
N ILE A 53 5.72 -0.48 -7.20
CA ILE A 53 5.60 0.77 -7.98
C ILE A 53 4.23 0.86 -8.64
N ALA A 54 3.78 -0.21 -9.30
CA ALA A 54 2.48 -0.24 -9.96
C ALA A 54 1.33 -0.05 -8.96
N LEU A 55 1.42 -0.70 -7.80
CA LEU A 55 0.48 -0.58 -6.69
C LEU A 55 0.46 0.84 -6.10
N ALA A 56 1.62 1.44 -5.85
CA ALA A 56 1.74 2.81 -5.36
C ALA A 56 1.09 3.82 -6.33
N ARG A 57 1.33 3.66 -7.64
CA ARG A 57 0.70 4.49 -8.68
C ARG A 57 -0.80 4.32 -8.73
N GLU A 58 -1.29 3.08 -8.71
CA GLU A 58 -2.72 2.78 -8.77
C GLU A 58 -3.46 3.27 -7.51
N LEU A 59 -2.79 3.21 -6.36
CA LEU A 59 -3.33 3.67 -5.09
C LEU A 59 -3.15 5.18 -4.87
N GLY A 60 -2.36 5.85 -5.71
CA GLY A 60 -2.05 7.28 -5.57
C GLY A 60 -1.26 7.61 -4.30
N VAL A 61 -0.41 6.69 -3.84
CA VAL A 61 0.41 6.86 -2.62
C VAL A 61 1.90 6.73 -2.92
N SER A 62 2.75 7.23 -2.03
CA SER A 62 4.19 7.01 -2.13
C SER A 62 4.56 5.56 -1.77
N LEU A 63 5.72 5.11 -2.26
CA LEU A 63 6.27 3.80 -1.87
C LEU A 63 6.49 3.70 -0.36
N LYS A 64 6.84 4.81 0.31
CA LYS A 64 6.98 4.88 1.77
C LYS A 64 5.65 4.63 2.48
N THR A 65 4.56 5.26 2.01
CA THR A 65 3.21 5.01 2.54
C THR A 65 2.78 3.57 2.27
N LEU A 66 3.05 3.03 1.08
CA LEU A 66 2.79 1.64 0.76
C LEU A 66 3.55 0.68 1.68
N ALA A 67 4.83 0.93 1.92
CA ALA A 67 5.69 0.13 2.79
C ALA A 67 5.20 0.15 4.25
N LYS A 68 4.84 1.33 4.79
CA LYS A 68 4.17 1.44 6.10
C LYS A 68 2.90 0.61 6.15
N ALA A 69 2.08 0.65 5.09
CA ALA A 69 0.84 -0.11 5.01
C ALA A 69 1.04 -1.63 4.96
N MET A 70 2.25 -2.07 4.64
CA MET A 70 2.69 -3.46 4.66
C MET A 70 3.49 -3.82 5.91
N LYS A 71 3.52 -2.94 6.92
CA LYS A 71 4.28 -3.11 8.17
C LYS A 71 5.79 -3.31 7.95
N LEU A 72 6.31 -2.73 6.88
CA LEU A 72 7.74 -2.66 6.62
C LEU A 72 8.32 -1.45 7.35
N ASP A 73 9.50 -1.63 7.92
CA ASP A 73 10.24 -0.54 8.52
C ASP A 73 10.72 0.42 7.44
N VAL A 74 10.43 1.71 7.64
CA VAL A 74 10.82 2.79 6.73
C VAL A 74 11.53 3.92 7.48
N GLU A 75 11.97 3.65 8.71
CA GLU A 75 12.80 4.59 9.46
C GLU A 75 14.08 4.92 8.67
N GLY A 76 14.41 6.21 8.61
CA GLY A 76 15.58 6.69 7.86
C GLY A 76 15.47 6.64 6.34
N VAL A 77 14.36 6.16 5.76
CA VAL A 77 14.12 6.26 4.32
C VAL A 77 13.79 7.72 3.97
N PRO A 78 14.65 8.42 3.21
CA PRO A 78 14.38 9.79 2.79
C PRO A 78 13.13 9.81 1.91
N ASP A 79 12.32 10.85 2.08
CA ASP A 79 11.27 11.14 1.11
C ASP A 79 11.92 11.65 -0.18
N ASP A 80 11.34 11.33 -1.33
CA ASP A 80 11.73 11.99 -2.59
C ASP A 80 11.47 13.48 -2.41
N GLU A 81 12.53 14.29 -2.39
CA GLU A 81 12.44 15.74 -2.35
C GLU A 81 11.63 16.19 -3.57
N SER A 82 10.37 16.54 -3.33
CA SER A 82 9.56 17.22 -4.33
C SER A 82 9.92 18.70 -4.21
N ASP A 83 10.87 19.14 -5.05
CA ASP A 83 11.18 20.55 -5.31
C ASP A 83 9.91 21.32 -5.74
#